data_AF-A0A378Y194-F1
#
_entry.id   AF-A0A378Y194-F1
#
_cell.length_a   1.000
_cell.length_b   1.000
_cell.length_c   1.000
_cell.angle_alpha   90.00
_cell.angle_beta   90.00
_cell.angle_gamma   90.00
#
_symmetry.space_group_name_H-M   'P 1'
#
loop_
_entity.id
_entity.type
_entity.pdbx_description
1 polymer ?
#
loop_
_entity_poly.entity_id
_entity_poly.type
_entity_poly.pdbx_seq_one_letter_code
_entity_poly.pdbx_strand_id
1 'polypeptide(L)'
;MKKWSYLLSGVLIGAVVATAGSSFADQVKSLVGEKVAGEYAVKVNGNSLVENAIVVDGKAHVPLRAVTDSLGVNLKVDGKTIQIESSNTSSKQTNVEVENTEVKASSGKYQGWPASKLEDRKVELEKFINDTEKDKKNLQQSLEKYSKFREEYAGNKKAMDTLDSKTKGTEEVLQEAETNIAKYKTELEEINKAIAALK
;
A
#
# COMPACT_ATOMS: atom_id res chain seq x y z
N MET A 1 40.11 -6.22 -6.43
CA MET A 1 39.03 -5.40 -7.05
C MET A 1 38.31 -4.55 -5.99
N LYS A 2 38.98 -3.57 -5.37
CA LYS A 2 38.39 -2.77 -4.25
C LYS A 2 37.95 -1.34 -4.65
N LYS A 3 38.14 -0.95 -5.91
CA LYS A 3 37.84 0.42 -6.39
C LYS A 3 36.44 0.58 -6.99
N TRP A 4 35.77 -0.53 -7.35
CA TRP A 4 34.41 -0.50 -7.91
C TRP A 4 33.31 -0.43 -6.83
N SER A 5 33.61 -0.84 -5.60
CA SER A 5 32.65 -0.79 -4.48
C SER A 5 32.23 0.65 -4.13
N TYR A 6 33.16 1.61 -4.24
CA TYR A 6 32.87 3.02 -3.96
C TYR A 6 32.05 3.70 -5.07
N LEU A 7 32.22 3.27 -6.34
CA LEU A 7 31.40 3.75 -7.45
C LEU A 7 29.96 3.24 -7.35
N LEU A 8 29.78 1.98 -6.95
CA LEU A 8 28.45 1.38 -6.77
C LEU A 8 27.69 2.02 -5.59
N SER A 9 28.41 2.32 -4.49
CA SER A 9 27.85 3.02 -3.32
C SER A 9 27.42 4.47 -3.65
N GLY A 10 28.22 5.21 -4.43
CA GLY A 10 27.88 6.57 -4.85
C GLY A 10 26.65 6.65 -5.77
N VAL A 11 26.51 5.69 -6.69
CA VAL A 11 25.34 5.62 -7.59
C VAL A 11 24.06 5.25 -6.82
N LEU A 12 24.15 4.37 -5.83
CA LEU A 12 23.01 4.00 -4.97
C LEU A 12 22.51 5.20 -4.15
N ILE A 13 23.41 5.98 -3.56
CA ILE A 13 23.03 7.18 -2.80
C ILE A 13 22.45 8.26 -3.73
N GLY A 14 23.03 8.45 -4.92
CA GLY A 14 22.52 9.38 -5.92
C GLY A 14 21.12 9.01 -6.43
N ALA A 15 20.85 7.72 -6.65
CA ALA A 15 19.55 7.24 -7.11
C ALA A 15 18.44 7.43 -6.05
N VAL A 16 18.75 7.26 -4.76
CA VAL A 16 17.78 7.47 -3.67
C VAL A 16 17.41 8.95 -3.50
N VAL A 17 18.37 9.86 -3.67
CA VAL A 17 18.10 11.31 -3.59
C VAL A 17 17.36 11.82 -4.83
N ALA A 18 17.68 11.28 -6.01
CA ALA A 18 17.02 11.68 -7.27
C ALA A 18 15.55 11.25 -7.34
N THR A 19 15.16 10.14 -6.71
CA THR A 19 13.75 9.69 -6.67
C THR A 19 12.91 10.42 -5.62
N ALA A 20 13.53 11.05 -4.62
CA ALA A 20 12.82 11.83 -3.60
C ALA A 20 12.32 13.20 -4.12
N GLY A 21 12.90 13.73 -5.20
CA GLY A 21 12.52 15.04 -5.76
C GLY A 21 11.32 15.01 -6.73
N SER A 22 10.98 13.85 -7.28
CA SER A 22 10.04 13.75 -8.41
C SER A 22 8.56 13.70 -8.02
N SER A 23 8.22 13.52 -6.73
CA SER A 23 6.83 13.34 -6.28
C SER A 23 6.13 14.61 -5.80
N PHE A 24 6.84 15.74 -5.72
CA PHE A 24 6.27 17.01 -5.22
C PHE A 24 5.74 17.93 -6.33
N ALA A 25 6.09 17.70 -7.60
CA ALA A 25 5.68 18.57 -8.70
C ALA A 25 4.34 18.18 -9.36
N ASP A 26 3.89 16.93 -9.21
CA ASP A 26 2.71 16.40 -9.92
C ASP A 26 1.37 16.62 -9.16
N GLN A 27 1.43 17.23 -7.97
CA GLN A 27 0.26 17.43 -7.10
C GLN A 27 -0.56 18.70 -7.44
N VAL A 28 -0.21 19.43 -8.49
CA VAL A 28 -0.92 20.67 -8.89
C VAL A 28 -1.28 20.68 -10.38
N LYS A 29 -1.84 19.57 -10.88
CA LYS A 29 -2.42 19.52 -12.23
C LYS A 29 -3.91 19.85 -12.15
N SER A 30 -4.27 21.07 -12.57
CA SER A 30 -5.65 21.54 -12.67
C SER A 30 -6.43 20.73 -13.72
N LEU A 31 -7.60 20.22 -13.34
CA LEU A 31 -8.52 19.41 -14.16
C LEU A 31 -9.25 20.20 -15.27
N VAL A 32 -8.82 21.42 -15.56
CA VAL A 32 -9.49 22.30 -16.53
C VAL A 32 -8.90 22.08 -17.92
N GLY A 33 -9.63 21.39 -18.80
CA GLY A 33 -9.28 21.20 -20.21
C GLY A 33 -9.19 19.76 -20.71
N GLU A 34 -9.56 18.78 -19.88
CA GLU A 34 -9.41 17.37 -20.23
C GLU A 34 -10.53 16.86 -21.15
N LYS A 35 -10.16 16.12 -22.21
CA LYS A 35 -11.07 15.63 -23.24
C LYS A 35 -11.74 14.34 -22.78
N VAL A 36 -13.07 14.33 -22.77
CA VAL A 36 -13.87 13.13 -22.50
C VAL A 36 -13.56 12.06 -23.55
N ALA A 37 -13.03 10.91 -23.12
CA ALA A 37 -12.53 9.85 -23.99
C ALA A 37 -13.59 8.76 -24.29
N GLY A 38 -14.69 8.70 -23.54
CA GLY A 38 -15.79 7.75 -23.77
C GLY A 38 -16.73 7.60 -22.58
N GLU A 39 -17.78 6.80 -22.76
CA GLU A 39 -18.77 6.46 -21.73
C GLU A 39 -18.76 4.94 -21.45
N TYR A 40 -18.87 4.54 -20.18
CA TYR A 40 -19.00 3.14 -19.74
C TYR A 40 -20.30 2.91 -18.98
N ALA A 41 -20.97 1.79 -19.26
CA ALA A 41 -22.15 1.37 -18.49
C ALA A 41 -21.73 0.81 -17.12
N VAL A 42 -22.37 1.30 -16.04
CA VAL A 42 -22.09 0.86 -14.66
C VAL A 42 -23.24 0.01 -14.14
N LYS A 43 -22.92 -1.11 -13.49
CA LYS A 43 -23.90 -1.99 -12.83
C LYS A 43 -23.63 -2.09 -11.34
N VAL A 44 -24.68 -1.95 -10.53
CA VAL A 44 -24.64 -2.05 -9.07
C VAL A 44 -25.67 -3.10 -8.64
N ASN A 45 -25.25 -4.12 -7.89
CA ASN A 45 -26.09 -5.25 -7.49
C ASN A 45 -26.83 -5.95 -8.66
N GLY A 46 -26.22 -5.97 -9.86
CA GLY A 46 -26.80 -6.57 -11.07
C GLY A 46 -27.72 -5.64 -11.87
N ASN A 47 -28.11 -4.49 -11.33
CA ASN A 47 -28.93 -3.49 -12.01
C ASN A 47 -28.05 -2.44 -12.70
N SER A 48 -28.38 -2.06 -13.93
CA SER A 48 -27.64 -1.01 -14.65
C SER A 48 -28.06 0.35 -14.12
N LEU A 49 -27.10 1.22 -13.84
CA LEU A 49 -27.36 2.61 -13.48
C LEU A 49 -27.91 3.36 -14.71
N VAL A 50 -28.78 4.34 -14.46
CA VAL A 50 -29.37 5.19 -15.52
C VAL A 50 -28.31 6.09 -16.15
N GLU A 51 -27.30 6.47 -15.38
CA GLU A 51 -26.22 7.33 -15.83
C GLU A 51 -24.94 6.51 -16.05
N ASN A 52 -24.36 6.66 -17.24
CA ASN A 52 -23.08 6.05 -17.60
C ASN A 52 -21.92 6.76 -16.87
N ALA A 53 -20.83 6.03 -16.65
CA ALA A 53 -19.57 6.63 -16.21
C ALA A 53 -18.86 7.31 -17.37
N ILE A 54 -18.27 8.47 -17.11
CA ILE A 54 -17.51 9.22 -18.11
C ILE A 54 -16.03 8.94 -17.90
N VAL A 55 -15.31 8.66 -18.99
CA VAL A 55 -13.87 8.41 -18.94
C VAL A 55 -13.13 9.69 -19.24
N VAL A 56 -12.32 10.13 -18.28
CA VAL A 56 -11.43 11.28 -18.41
C VAL A 56 -10.05 10.83 -17.94
N ASP A 57 -9.01 11.06 -18.74
CA ASP A 57 -7.63 10.62 -18.46
C ASP A 57 -7.45 9.10 -18.19
N GLY A 58 -8.27 8.26 -18.83
CA GLY A 58 -8.27 6.81 -18.57
C GLY A 58 -8.87 6.41 -17.22
N LYS A 59 -9.48 7.34 -16.47
CA LYS A 59 -10.22 7.08 -15.22
C LYS A 59 -11.72 7.21 -15.48
N ALA A 60 -12.49 6.23 -14.98
CA ALA A 60 -13.95 6.26 -15.07
C ALA A 60 -14.53 7.03 -13.87
N HIS A 61 -15.18 8.15 -14.16
CA HIS A 61 -15.92 8.95 -13.19
C HIS A 61 -17.37 8.52 -13.17
N VAL A 62 -17.81 7.97 -12.05
CA VAL A 62 -19.19 7.51 -11.87
C VAL A 62 -19.99 8.54 -11.07
N PRO A 63 -21.23 8.86 -11.47
CA PRO A 63 -22.12 9.69 -10.68
C PRO A 63 -22.39 9.05 -9.32
N LEU A 64 -21.81 9.64 -8.28
CA LEU A 64 -21.85 9.08 -6.94
C LEU A 64 -23.28 8.94 -6.41
N ARG A 65 -24.16 9.88 -6.76
CA ARG A 65 -25.56 9.88 -6.34
C ARG A 65 -26.32 8.66 -6.87
N ALA A 66 -26.15 8.33 -8.16
CA ALA A 66 -26.76 7.15 -8.76
C ALA A 66 -26.26 5.85 -8.11
N VAL A 67 -24.99 5.81 -7.72
CA VAL A 67 -24.39 4.67 -7.03
C VAL A 67 -24.97 4.52 -5.61
N THR A 68 -25.06 5.61 -4.84
CA THR A 68 -25.62 5.55 -3.48
C THR A 68 -27.10 5.21 -3.46
N ASP A 69 -27.88 5.74 -4.42
CA ASP A 69 -29.30 5.43 -4.57
C ASP A 69 -29.50 3.94 -4.87
N SER A 70 -28.67 3.36 -5.75
CA SER A 70 -28.72 1.92 -6.06
C SER A 70 -28.22 1.03 -4.93
N LEU A 71 -27.38 1.55 -4.03
CA LEU A 71 -26.88 0.83 -2.84
C LEU A 71 -27.78 1.03 -1.61
N GLY A 72 -28.75 1.95 -1.66
CA GLY A 72 -29.59 2.29 -0.50
C GLY A 72 -28.79 2.97 0.63
N VAL A 73 -27.70 3.64 0.29
CA VAL A 73 -26.77 4.25 1.24
C VAL A 73 -27.04 5.75 1.31
N ASN A 74 -26.99 6.34 2.52
CA ASN A 74 -27.27 7.76 2.69
C ASN A 74 -26.06 8.62 2.33
N LEU A 75 -26.29 9.63 1.48
CA LEU A 75 -25.31 10.59 1.02
C LEU A 75 -25.54 11.94 1.69
N LYS A 76 -24.61 12.38 2.54
CA LYS A 76 -24.61 13.73 3.13
C LYS A 76 -23.56 14.59 2.42
N VAL A 77 -23.93 15.79 2.02
CA VAL A 77 -22.99 16.78 1.48
C VAL A 77 -22.88 17.92 2.48
N ASP A 78 -21.68 18.12 3.02
CA ASP A 78 -21.36 19.20 3.94
C ASP A 78 -20.26 20.08 3.33
N GLY A 79 -20.67 21.23 2.80
CA GLY A 79 -19.78 22.17 2.10
C GLY A 79 -19.11 21.53 0.87
N LYS A 80 -17.80 21.30 0.97
CA LYS A 80 -16.99 20.64 -0.07
C LYS A 80 -16.70 19.16 0.21
N THR A 81 -17.31 18.62 1.28
CA THR A 81 -17.11 17.24 1.72
C THR A 81 -18.35 16.42 1.44
N ILE A 82 -18.15 15.25 0.84
CA ILE A 82 -19.21 14.28 0.61
C ILE A 82 -18.99 13.10 1.55
N GLN A 83 -19.99 12.77 2.37
CA GLN A 83 -19.96 11.69 3.35
C GLN A 83 -20.95 10.60 2.95
N ILE A 84 -20.50 9.35 2.99
CA ILE A 84 -21.27 8.16 2.61
C ILE A 84 -21.31 7.25 3.84
N GLU A 85 -22.49 7.09 4.43
CA GLU A 85 -22.68 6.27 5.63
C GLU A 85 -23.32 4.93 5.24
N SER A 86 -22.53 3.88 5.07
CA SER A 86 -23.05 2.53 4.80
C SER A 86 -23.65 1.94 6.08
N SER A 87 -24.97 1.94 6.17
CA SER A 87 -25.71 1.36 7.29
C SER A 87 -25.74 -0.16 7.19
N ASN A 88 -24.60 -0.82 7.44
CA ASN A 88 -24.64 -2.21 7.90
C ASN A 88 -25.04 -2.19 9.38
N THR A 89 -26.28 -2.56 9.64
CA THR A 89 -26.98 -2.48 10.91
C THR A 89 -26.21 -3.17 12.04
N SER A 90 -25.60 -2.40 12.95
CA SER A 90 -25.86 -2.53 14.39
C SER A 90 -25.29 -1.32 15.15
N SER A 91 -26.08 -0.26 15.21
CA SER A 91 -26.49 0.40 16.45
C SER A 91 -27.10 1.75 16.13
N LYS A 92 -28.21 2.02 16.82
CA LYS A 92 -29.00 3.24 16.69
C LYS A 92 -28.14 4.46 16.94
N GLN A 93 -28.28 5.42 16.04
CA GLN A 93 -27.93 6.81 16.22
C GLN A 93 -28.42 7.29 17.59
N THR A 94 -27.49 7.63 18.48
CA THR A 94 -27.77 8.65 19.48
C THR A 94 -26.74 9.73 19.25
N ASN A 95 -27.23 10.87 18.80
CA ASN A 95 -26.53 12.13 18.87
C ASN A 95 -26.26 12.39 20.36
N VAL A 96 -25.08 12.00 20.82
CA VAL A 96 -24.50 12.54 22.03
C VAL A 96 -23.17 13.11 21.59
N GLU A 97 -23.12 14.43 21.62
CA GLU A 97 -21.91 15.18 21.87
C GLU A 97 -21.31 14.63 23.16
N VAL A 98 -20.57 13.52 23.04
CA VAL A 98 -19.64 13.08 24.05
C VAL A 98 -18.32 13.66 23.59
N GLU A 99 -17.79 14.61 24.34
CA GLU A 99 -16.36 14.69 24.55
C GLU A 99 -15.88 13.31 25.02
N ASN A 100 -15.75 12.37 24.09
CA ASN A 100 -14.91 11.22 24.30
C ASN A 100 -13.51 11.81 24.20
N THR A 101 -12.90 12.04 25.36
CA THR A 101 -11.46 12.06 25.57
C THR A 101 -10.88 10.74 25.04
N GLU A 102 -10.92 10.53 23.73
CA GLU A 102 -10.11 9.52 23.08
C GLU A 102 -8.68 9.95 23.31
N VAL A 103 -7.93 9.13 24.04
CA VAL A 103 -6.52 9.37 24.26
C VAL A 103 -5.85 9.29 22.89
N LYS A 104 -5.40 10.45 22.42
CA LYS A 104 -4.70 10.59 21.14
C LYS A 104 -3.22 10.66 21.40
N ALA A 105 -2.43 10.13 20.46
CA ALA A 105 -0.98 10.19 20.57
C ALA A 105 -0.53 11.65 20.69
N SER A 106 0.21 11.93 21.76
CA SER A 106 0.60 13.29 22.17
C SER A 106 1.87 13.78 21.49
N SER A 107 2.65 12.89 20.86
CA SER A 107 3.92 13.23 20.22
C SER A 107 4.38 12.18 19.19
N GLY A 108 5.26 12.58 18.29
CA GLY A 108 5.88 11.71 17.29
C GLY A 108 5.11 11.61 15.97
N LYS A 109 5.52 10.67 15.11
CA LYS A 109 4.98 10.46 13.75
C LYS A 109 3.46 10.21 13.71
N TYR A 110 2.89 9.69 14.80
CA TYR A 110 1.46 9.36 14.90
C TYR A 110 0.67 10.36 15.74
N GLN A 111 1.22 11.54 16.02
CA GLN A 111 0.54 12.55 16.81
C GLN A 111 -0.89 12.82 16.28
N GLY A 112 -1.86 12.88 17.20
CA GLY A 112 -3.27 13.08 16.89
C GLY A 112 -4.03 11.83 16.42
N TRP A 113 -3.34 10.68 16.25
CA TRP A 113 -4.02 9.42 15.95
C TRP A 113 -4.76 8.91 17.20
N PRO A 114 -6.01 8.45 17.06
CA PRO A 114 -6.72 7.79 18.15
C PRO A 114 -6.14 6.39 18.39
N ALA A 115 -6.31 5.87 19.62
CA ALA A 115 -5.88 4.53 19.99
C ALA A 115 -6.36 3.47 18.99
N SER A 116 -7.67 3.44 18.66
CA SER A 116 -8.23 2.48 17.69
C SER A 116 -7.45 2.40 16.37
N LYS A 117 -7.03 3.54 15.83
CA LYS A 117 -6.27 3.60 14.57
C LYS A 117 -4.84 3.09 14.71
N LEU A 118 -4.20 3.27 15.87
CA LEU A 118 -2.87 2.72 16.15
C LEU A 118 -2.93 1.19 16.24
N GLU A 119 -3.95 0.67 16.91
CA GLU A 119 -4.23 -0.75 17.05
C GLU A 119 -4.54 -1.41 15.69
N ASP A 120 -5.38 -0.80 14.87
CA ASP A 120 -5.67 -1.28 13.52
C ASP A 120 -4.38 -1.35 12.67
N ARG A 121 -3.56 -0.29 12.71
CA ARG A 121 -2.30 -0.23 11.99
C ARG A 121 -1.30 -1.27 12.49
N LYS A 122 -1.27 -1.52 13.80
CA LYS A 122 -0.45 -2.56 14.41
C LYS A 122 -0.81 -3.94 13.84
N VAL A 123 -2.10 -4.28 13.82
CA VAL A 123 -2.58 -5.57 13.28
C VAL A 123 -2.23 -5.72 11.81
N GLU A 124 -2.38 -4.65 11.03
CA GLU A 124 -2.00 -4.63 9.61
C GLU A 124 -0.50 -4.90 9.41
N LEU A 125 0.37 -4.23 10.19
CA LEU A 125 1.82 -4.42 10.12
C LEU A 125 2.24 -5.83 10.56
N GLU A 126 1.64 -6.38 11.62
CA GLU A 126 1.90 -7.76 12.06
C GLU A 126 1.54 -8.76 10.95
N LYS A 127 0.42 -8.55 10.26
CA LYS A 127 0.03 -9.36 9.11
C LYS A 127 1.05 -9.26 7.97
N PHE A 128 1.47 -8.05 7.59
CA PHE A 128 2.46 -7.86 6.52
C PHE A 128 3.82 -8.48 6.86
N ILE A 129 4.27 -8.37 8.11
CA ILE A 129 5.50 -9.03 8.56
C ILE A 129 5.36 -10.54 8.40
N ASN A 130 4.27 -11.14 8.88
CA ASN A 130 4.05 -12.58 8.81
C ASN A 130 3.98 -13.09 7.36
N ASP A 131 3.25 -12.38 6.48
CA ASP A 131 3.12 -12.74 5.07
C ASP A 131 4.48 -12.64 4.36
N THR A 132 5.23 -11.56 4.61
CA THR A 132 6.57 -11.35 4.03
C THR A 132 7.59 -12.36 4.57
N GLU A 133 7.51 -12.76 5.85
CA GLU A 133 8.36 -13.81 6.43
C GLU A 133 8.08 -15.19 5.81
N LYS A 134 6.82 -15.47 5.46
CA LYS A 134 6.45 -16.68 4.72
C LYS A 134 7.04 -16.67 3.30
N ASP A 135 6.96 -15.54 2.60
CA ASP A 135 7.54 -15.40 1.27
C ASP A 135 9.07 -15.51 1.30
N LYS A 136 9.71 -14.88 2.29
CA LYS A 136 11.15 -15.01 2.57
C LYS A 136 11.55 -16.49 2.67
N LYS A 137 10.79 -17.28 3.44
CA LYS A 137 11.05 -18.72 3.60
C LYS A 137 10.94 -19.49 2.27
N ASN A 138 9.94 -19.17 1.44
CA ASN A 138 9.76 -19.80 0.13
C ASN A 138 10.90 -19.45 -0.84
N LEU A 139 11.38 -18.21 -0.81
CA LEU A 139 12.53 -17.75 -1.60
C LEU A 139 13.81 -18.47 -1.18
N GLN A 140 14.06 -18.60 0.13
CA GLN A 140 15.20 -19.35 0.66
C GLN A 140 15.17 -20.83 0.23
N GLN A 141 14.00 -21.47 0.27
CA GLN A 141 13.84 -22.84 -0.23
C GLN A 141 14.12 -22.94 -1.74
N SER A 142 13.79 -21.90 -2.51
CA SER A 142 14.07 -21.85 -3.94
C SER A 142 15.56 -21.72 -4.20
N LEU A 143 16.28 -20.89 -3.43
CA LEU A 143 17.74 -20.80 -3.48
C LEU A 143 18.42 -22.12 -3.13
N GLU A 144 17.92 -22.85 -2.13
CA GLU A 144 18.43 -24.20 -1.79
C GLU A 144 18.17 -25.22 -2.91
N LYS A 145 17.04 -25.12 -3.61
CA LYS A 145 16.80 -25.94 -4.81
C LYS A 145 17.80 -25.59 -5.91
N TYR A 146 18.06 -24.30 -6.13
CA TYR A 146 19.01 -23.87 -7.13
C TYR A 146 20.43 -24.34 -6.82
N SER A 147 20.87 -24.35 -5.55
CA SER A 147 22.18 -24.90 -5.20
C SER A 147 22.28 -26.39 -5.53
N LYS A 148 21.24 -27.19 -5.25
CA LYS A 148 21.19 -28.61 -5.62
C LYS A 148 21.22 -28.83 -7.14
N PHE A 149 20.45 -28.03 -7.89
CA PHE A 149 20.50 -28.05 -9.36
C PHE A 149 21.88 -27.67 -9.91
N ARG A 150 22.60 -26.77 -9.23
CA ARG A 150 23.96 -26.39 -9.63
C ARG A 150 24.91 -27.58 -9.58
N GLU A 151 24.82 -28.38 -8.53
CA GLU A 151 25.64 -29.57 -8.33
C GLU A 151 25.30 -30.67 -9.35
N GLU A 152 24.00 -30.91 -9.59
CA GLU A 152 23.53 -31.95 -10.52
C GLU A 152 23.93 -31.68 -11.99
N TYR A 153 23.96 -30.42 -12.41
CA TYR A 153 24.17 -30.03 -13.81
C TYR A 153 25.52 -29.34 -14.07
N ALA A 154 26.52 -29.54 -13.22
CA ALA A 154 27.80 -28.79 -13.19
C ALA A 154 28.62 -28.73 -14.51
N GLY A 155 28.23 -29.45 -15.57
CA GLY A 155 28.84 -29.39 -16.90
C GLY A 155 28.01 -28.68 -17.99
N ASN A 156 26.75 -28.29 -17.71
CA ASN A 156 25.88 -27.69 -18.71
C ASN A 156 25.86 -26.16 -18.60
N LYS A 157 26.65 -25.49 -19.46
CA LYS A 157 26.80 -24.04 -19.48
C LYS A 157 25.46 -23.29 -19.59
N LYS A 158 24.56 -23.70 -20.50
CA LYS A 158 23.27 -23.02 -20.71
C LYS A 158 22.35 -23.17 -19.49
N ALA A 159 22.38 -24.32 -18.83
CA ALA A 159 21.67 -24.53 -17.58
C ALA A 159 22.23 -23.64 -16.46
N MET A 160 23.56 -23.51 -16.37
CA MET A 160 24.22 -22.63 -15.39
C MET A 160 23.89 -21.16 -15.60
N ASP A 161 23.95 -20.65 -16.83
CA ASP A 161 23.62 -19.24 -17.13
C ASP A 161 22.16 -18.92 -16.73
N THR A 162 21.23 -19.86 -16.99
CA THR A 162 19.81 -19.72 -16.60
C THR A 162 19.66 -19.73 -15.08
N LEU A 163 20.42 -20.61 -14.41
CA LEU A 163 20.39 -20.74 -12.96
C LEU A 163 20.95 -19.51 -12.27
N ASP A 164 22.05 -18.94 -12.77
CA ASP A 164 22.64 -17.69 -12.26
C ASP A 164 21.64 -16.54 -12.31
N SER A 165 20.93 -16.40 -13.43
CA SER A 165 19.89 -15.37 -13.57
C SER A 165 18.73 -15.57 -12.57
N LYS A 166 18.27 -16.81 -12.37
CA LYS A 166 17.22 -17.13 -11.40
C LYS A 166 17.67 -16.92 -9.96
N THR A 167 18.88 -17.34 -9.63
CA THR A 167 19.51 -17.13 -8.32
C THR A 167 19.58 -15.64 -8.02
N LYS A 168 20.15 -14.84 -8.94
CA LYS A 168 20.27 -13.40 -8.77
C LYS A 168 18.91 -12.72 -8.57
N GLY A 169 17.93 -13.01 -9.42
CA GLY A 169 16.59 -12.42 -9.28
C GLY A 169 15.91 -12.81 -7.97
N THR A 170 16.13 -14.05 -7.50
CA THR A 170 15.57 -14.51 -6.22
C THR A 170 16.27 -13.86 -5.02
N GLU A 171 17.60 -13.64 -5.09
CA GLU A 171 18.36 -12.90 -4.08
C GLU A 171 17.92 -11.43 -3.99
N GLU A 172 17.66 -10.78 -5.12
CA GLU A 172 17.15 -9.41 -5.16
C GLU A 172 15.78 -9.29 -4.46
N VAL A 173 14.84 -10.19 -4.77
CA VAL A 173 13.53 -10.22 -4.12
C VAL A 173 13.65 -10.58 -2.63
N LEU A 174 14.58 -11.46 -2.26
CA LEU A 174 14.84 -11.80 -0.86
C LEU A 174 15.34 -10.59 -0.07
N GLN A 175 16.25 -9.81 -0.66
CA GLN A 175 16.77 -8.59 -0.05
C GLN A 175 15.67 -7.52 0.11
N GLU A 176 14.78 -7.38 -0.87
CA GLU A 176 13.62 -6.50 -0.77
C GLU A 176 12.68 -6.93 0.35
N ALA A 177 12.36 -8.23 0.45
CA ALA A 177 11.54 -8.79 1.52
C ALA A 177 12.15 -8.51 2.91
N GLU A 178 13.47 -8.69 3.07
CA GLU A 178 14.18 -8.37 4.32
C GLU A 178 14.13 -6.89 4.67
N THR A 179 14.27 -6.02 3.67
CA THR A 179 14.17 -4.57 3.84
C THR A 179 12.76 -4.17 4.29
N ASN A 180 11.73 -4.75 3.67
CA ASN A 180 10.33 -4.51 4.03
C ASN A 180 10.01 -5.00 5.44
N ILE A 181 10.46 -6.20 5.81
CA ILE A 181 10.30 -6.72 7.19
C ILE A 181 10.96 -5.77 8.20
N ALA A 182 12.18 -5.31 7.94
CA ALA A 182 12.87 -4.38 8.83
C ALA A 182 12.09 -3.07 8.99
N LYS A 183 11.63 -2.49 7.87
CA LYS A 183 10.79 -1.28 7.86
C LYS A 183 9.52 -1.45 8.67
N TYR A 184 8.79 -2.55 8.47
CA TYR A 184 7.54 -2.81 9.19
C TYR A 184 7.77 -3.06 10.68
N LYS A 185 8.86 -3.74 11.05
CA LYS A 185 9.24 -3.93 12.47
C LYS A 185 9.57 -2.60 13.15
N THR A 186 10.32 -1.72 12.49
CA THR A 186 10.57 -0.37 13.01
C THR A 186 9.26 0.42 13.18
N GLU A 187 8.37 0.37 12.19
CA GLU A 187 7.07 1.05 12.27
C GLU A 187 6.21 0.50 13.43
N LEU A 188 6.21 -0.81 13.62
CA LEU A 188 5.51 -1.50 14.71
C LEU A 188 6.05 -1.07 16.09
N GLU A 189 7.37 -0.92 16.24
CA GLU A 189 7.98 -0.42 17.47
C GLU A 189 7.55 1.02 17.77
N GLU A 190 7.51 1.90 16.77
CA GLU A 190 7.06 3.28 16.95
C GLU A 190 5.57 3.34 17.34
N ILE A 191 4.73 2.49 16.76
CA ILE A 191 3.30 2.39 17.09
C ILE A 191 3.12 1.86 18.52
N ASN A 192 3.85 0.82 18.92
CA ASN A 192 3.79 0.31 20.28
C ASN A 192 4.23 1.38 21.30
N LYS A 193 5.23 2.21 20.97
CA LYS A 193 5.61 3.37 21.80
C LYS A 193 4.50 4.41 21.86
N ALA A 194 3.86 4.71 20.73
CA ALA A 194 2.74 5.65 20.68
C ALA A 194 1.57 5.17 21.54
N ILE A 195 1.19 3.89 21.44
CA ILE A 195 0.14 3.25 22.27
C ILE A 195 0.53 3.29 23.75
N ALA A 196 1.77 2.99 24.09
CA ALA A 196 2.24 3.02 25.48
C ALA A 196 2.18 4.44 26.08
N ALA A 197 2.38 5.49 25.27
CA ALA A 197 2.26 6.88 25.68
C ALA A 197 0.81 7.37 25.86
N LEU A 198 -0.20 6.54 25.51
CA LEU A 198 -1.62 6.79 25.79
C LEU A 198 -2.08 6.27 27.15
N LYS A 199 -1.26 5.48 27.84
CA LYS A 199 -1.57 4.90 29.16
C LYS A 199 -1.00 5.77 30.27
#